data_AF-A0A3G1S1D2-F1
#
_entry.id   AF-A0A3G1S1D2-F1
#
_cell.length_a   1.000
_cell.length_b   1.000
_cell.length_c   1.000
_cell.angle_alpha   90.00
_cell.angle_beta   90.00
_cell.angle_gamma   90.00
#
_symmetry.space_group_name_H-M   'P 1'
#
loop_
_entity.id
_entity.type
_entity.pdbx_description
1 polymer ?
#
loop_
_entity_poly.entity_id
_entity_poly.type
_entity_poly.pdbx_seq_one_letter_code
_entity_poly.pdbx_strand_id
1 'polypeptide(L)'
;GDSNFSSLNLLNDESWIMLKSMMGLLILSIFGGSMLSWLMFSTPIVVVLPMHLKMLTLFVCLIGGIMGYFISNISLFFYNSALNMYNFSYFLGSMWFMPYISTYGFNNH
;
A
#
# COMPACT_ATOMS: atom_id res chain seq x y z
N GLY A 1 -6.20 0.22 29.86
CA GLY A 1 -5.63 -1.03 30.39
C GLY A 1 -4.15 -1.00 30.10
N ASP A 2 -3.36 -0.96 31.16
CA ASP A 2 -1.94 -0.59 31.20
C ASP A 2 -1.05 -1.40 30.27
N SER A 3 -0.43 -0.73 29.30
CA SER A 3 0.72 -1.27 28.56
C SER A 3 2.02 -0.90 29.29
N ASN A 4 2.25 -1.52 30.44
CA ASN A 4 3.59 -1.62 31.04
C ASN A 4 4.43 -2.62 30.25
N PHE A 5 4.73 -2.31 28.98
CA PHE A 5 5.86 -2.92 28.29
C PHE A 5 7.09 -2.07 28.58
N SER A 6 7.57 -2.21 29.81
CA SER A 6 8.93 -1.85 30.19
C SER A 6 9.89 -2.54 29.20
N SER A 7 10.43 -1.80 28.24
CA SER A 7 11.81 -1.87 27.69
C SER A 7 12.48 -3.24 27.43
N LEU A 8 11.74 -4.34 27.43
CA LEU A 8 12.22 -5.72 27.28
C LEU A 8 11.86 -6.31 25.92
N ASN A 9 10.99 -5.64 25.16
CA ASN A 9 11.07 -5.74 23.71
C ASN A 9 12.22 -4.85 23.27
N LEU A 10 13.43 -5.39 23.35
CA LEU A 10 14.54 -4.90 22.55
C LEU A 10 14.08 -5.10 21.10
N LEU A 11 13.44 -4.09 20.50
CA LEU A 11 13.14 -4.01 19.07
C LEU A 11 14.48 -3.88 18.35
N ASN A 12 15.22 -4.99 18.33
CA ASN A 12 16.45 -5.09 17.62
C ASN A 12 16.12 -5.56 16.22
N ASP A 13 15.92 -4.60 15.32
CA ASP A 13 15.77 -4.86 13.89
C ASP A 13 17.00 -5.56 13.29
N GLU A 14 18.10 -5.66 14.05
CA GLU A 14 19.31 -6.43 13.71
C GLU A 14 19.19 -7.95 13.89
N SER A 15 17.99 -8.49 14.13
CA SER A 15 17.83 -9.94 14.09
C SER A 15 18.18 -10.45 12.68
N TRP A 16 19.39 -11.01 12.54
CA TRP A 16 19.96 -11.49 11.28
C TRP A 16 19.03 -12.45 10.52
N ILE A 17 18.19 -13.18 11.25
CA ILE A 17 17.17 -14.08 10.70
C ILE A 17 16.06 -13.33 9.95
N MET A 18 15.58 -12.19 10.49
CA MET A 18 14.59 -11.34 9.84
C MET A 18 15.19 -10.58 8.65
N LEU A 19 16.39 -10.00 8.82
CA LEU A 19 17.10 -9.33 7.72
C LEU A 19 17.36 -10.27 6.53
N LYS A 20 17.75 -11.52 6.80
CA LYS A 20 17.98 -12.53 5.76
C LYS A 20 16.70 -12.86 4.97
N SER A 21 15.55 -12.95 5.64
CA SER A 21 14.29 -13.22 4.95
C SER A 21 13.81 -12.02 4.12
N MET A 22 13.95 -10.79 4.63
CA MET A 22 13.62 -9.57 3.89
C MET A 22 14.47 -9.44 2.62
N MET A 23 15.78 -9.67 2.70
CA MET A 23 16.66 -9.66 1.53
C MET A 23 16.30 -10.74 0.51
N GLY A 24 15.95 -11.95 0.95
CA GLY A 24 15.48 -13.02 0.07
C GLY A 24 14.21 -12.65 -0.70
N LEU A 25 13.25 -12.02 -0.01
CA LEU A 25 12.00 -11.54 -0.63
C LEU A 25 12.27 -10.43 -1.66
N LEU A 26 13.18 -9.50 -1.37
CA LEU A 26 13.56 -8.44 -2.32
C LEU A 26 14.11 -9.04 -3.61
N ILE A 27 15.08 -9.97 -3.51
CA ILE A 27 15.68 -10.65 -4.67
C ILE A 27 14.60 -11.40 -5.46
N LEU A 28 13.76 -12.19 -4.77
CA LEU A 28 12.72 -12.97 -5.42
C LEU A 28 11.69 -12.08 -6.13
N SER A 29 11.35 -10.92 -5.58
CA SER A 29 10.40 -10.00 -6.22
C SER A 29 10.92 -9.43 -7.55
N ILE A 30 12.22 -9.08 -7.62
CA ILE A 30 12.86 -8.50 -8.81
C ILE A 30 13.02 -9.55 -9.92
N PHE A 31 13.61 -10.70 -9.59
CA PHE A 31 13.82 -11.78 -10.55
C PHE A 31 12.51 -12.48 -10.92
N GLY A 32 11.64 -12.74 -9.94
CA GLY A 32 10.34 -13.35 -10.17
C GLY A 32 9.45 -12.50 -11.07
N GLY A 33 9.39 -11.19 -10.84
CA GLY A 33 8.61 -10.28 -11.70
C GLY A 33 9.10 -10.24 -13.14
N SER A 34 10.41 -10.14 -13.35
CA SER A 34 11.01 -10.13 -14.70
C SER A 34 10.83 -11.47 -15.42
N MET A 35 11.08 -12.60 -14.76
CA MET A 35 10.85 -13.94 -15.33
C MET A 35 9.38 -14.16 -15.69
N LEU A 36 8.44 -13.73 -14.83
CA LEU A 36 7.01 -13.84 -15.12
C LEU A 36 6.62 -13.02 -16.35
N SER A 37 7.18 -11.82 -16.50
CA SER A 37 6.89 -10.97 -17.67
C SER A 37 7.32 -11.64 -18.98
N TRP A 38 8.47 -12.31 -19.00
CA TRP A 38 8.93 -13.06 -20.17
C TRP A 38 8.09 -14.32 -20.44
N LEU A 39 7.66 -15.03 -19.40
CA LEU A 39 6.81 -16.23 -19.54
C LEU A 39 5.39 -15.88 -20.03
N MET A 40 4.81 -14.80 -19.50
CA MET A 40 3.43 -14.40 -19.83
C MET A 40 3.31 -13.78 -21.22
N PHE A 41 4.31 -13.01 -21.68
CA PHE A 41 4.31 -12.38 -23.01
C PHE A 41 5.08 -13.20 -24.05
N SER A 42 4.72 -14.48 -24.22
CA SER A 42 5.31 -15.35 -25.24
C SER A 42 5.01 -14.93 -26.68
N THR A 43 3.99 -14.08 -26.90
CA THR A 43 3.68 -13.48 -28.21
C THR A 43 3.64 -11.95 -28.09
N PRO A 44 4.46 -11.21 -28.85
CA PRO A 44 4.49 -9.76 -28.76
C PRO A 44 3.27 -9.15 -29.48
N ILE A 45 2.28 -8.71 -28.71
CA ILE A 45 1.20 -7.85 -29.23
C ILE A 45 1.72 -6.41 -29.18
N VAL A 46 2.00 -5.82 -30.35
CA VAL A 46 2.46 -4.42 -30.42
C VAL A 46 1.27 -3.51 -30.17
N VAL A 47 1.14 -2.99 -28.95
CA VAL A 47 0.11 -1.99 -28.62
C VAL A 47 0.65 -0.59 -28.92
N VAL A 48 0.15 0.04 -29.98
CA VAL A 48 0.51 1.42 -30.34
C VAL A 48 -0.40 2.39 -29.57
N LEU A 49 0.06 2.84 -28.39
CA LEU A 49 -0.60 3.92 -27.64
C LEU A 49 0.07 5.28 -27.95
N PRO A 50 -0.71 6.37 -27.98
CA PRO A 50 -0.15 7.72 -28.04
C PRO A 50 0.76 7.98 -26.82
N MET A 51 1.79 8.80 -27.01
CA MET A 51 2.87 9.01 -26.03
C MET A 51 2.39 9.38 -24.62
N HIS A 52 1.30 10.16 -24.53
CA HIS A 52 0.70 10.55 -23.25
C HIS A 52 0.22 9.36 -22.41
N LEU A 53 -0.48 8.39 -23.02
CA LEU A 53 -1.02 7.24 -22.30
C LEU A 53 0.07 6.26 -21.86
N LYS A 54 1.13 6.12 -22.66
CA LYS A 54 2.25 5.23 -22.34
C LYS A 54 2.99 5.64 -21.06
N MET A 55 3.06 6.93 -20.76
CA MET A 55 3.79 7.45 -19.59
C MET A 55 2.89 7.77 -18.38
N LEU A 56 1.56 7.62 -18.52
CA LEU A 56 0.60 8.06 -17.51
C LEU A 56 0.81 7.37 -16.16
N THR A 57 1.06 6.06 -16.15
CA THR A 57 1.28 5.30 -14.92
C THR A 57 2.47 5.83 -14.12
N LEU A 58 3.57 6.17 -14.80
CA LEU A 58 4.75 6.73 -14.16
C LEU A 58 4.45 8.11 -13.57
N PHE A 59 3.73 8.97 -14.29
CA PHE A 59 3.32 10.28 -13.75
C PHE A 59 2.42 10.15 -12.53
N VAL A 60 1.43 9.25 -12.56
CA VAL A 60 0.53 9.02 -11.42
C VAL A 60 1.30 8.52 -10.20
N CYS A 61 2.23 7.58 -10.37
CA CYS A 61 3.07 7.09 -9.27
C CYS A 61 3.94 8.20 -8.66
N LEU A 62 4.58 9.04 -9.48
CA LEU A 62 5.40 10.15 -9.01
C LEU A 62 4.58 11.20 -8.25
N ILE A 63 3.46 11.64 -8.83
CA ILE A 63 2.57 12.63 -8.20
C ILE A 63 2.00 12.06 -6.91
N GLY A 64 1.56 10.81 -6.90
CA GLY A 64 1.05 10.12 -5.71
C GLY A 64 2.09 10.00 -4.60
N GLY A 65 3.34 9.68 -4.94
CA GLY A 65 4.45 9.64 -3.98
C GLY A 65 4.75 11.00 -3.36
N ILE A 66 4.78 12.06 -4.17
CA ILE A 66 5.01 13.44 -3.71
C ILE A 66 3.85 13.91 -2.81
N MET A 67 2.60 13.71 -3.24
CA MET A 67 1.42 14.04 -2.44
C MET A 67 1.37 13.24 -1.13
N GLY A 68 1.67 11.95 -1.17
CA GLY A 68 1.75 11.10 0.02
C GLY A 68 2.80 11.58 1.02
N TYR A 69 3.98 11.99 0.51
CA TYR A 69 5.02 12.59 1.34
C TYR A 69 4.56 13.90 2.00
N PHE A 70 3.92 14.80 1.25
CA PHE A 70 3.33 16.02 1.82
C PHE A 70 2.28 15.73 2.90
N ILE A 71 1.43 14.71 2.69
CA ILE A 71 0.43 14.28 3.67
C ILE A 71 1.11 13.74 4.94
N SER A 72 2.18 12.94 4.81
CA SER A 72 2.90 12.39 5.96
C SER A 72 3.61 13.45 6.82
N ASN A 73 3.95 14.61 6.25
CA ASN A 73 4.60 15.71 6.96
C ASN A 73 3.60 16.62 7.70
N ILE A 74 2.28 16.38 7.60
CA ILE A 74 1.28 17.08 8.40
C ILE A 74 1.44 16.61 9.85
N SER A 75 1.93 17.49 10.72
CA SER A 75 2.11 17.17 12.13
C SER A 75 0.77 16.94 12.83
N LEU A 76 0.79 16.08 13.86
CA LEU A 76 -0.36 15.72 14.71
C LEU A 76 -1.08 16.92 15.37
N PHE A 77 -0.50 18.13 15.30
CA PHE A 77 -1.00 19.34 15.94
C PHE A 77 -1.84 20.26 15.02
N PHE A 78 -1.99 19.93 13.73
CA PHE A 78 -2.93 20.67 12.87
C PHE A 78 -4.39 20.31 13.21
N TYR A 79 -5.30 21.27 13.05
CA TYR A 79 -6.76 21.01 13.09
C TYR A 79 -7.05 19.80 12.21
N ASN A 80 -7.59 18.74 12.80
CA ASN A 80 -7.66 17.44 12.14
C ASN A 80 -8.58 17.55 10.92
N SER A 81 -8.01 17.70 9.73
CA SER A 81 -8.74 17.76 8.47
C SER A 81 -9.63 16.51 8.27
N ALA A 82 -9.27 15.38 8.88
CA ALA A 82 -10.08 14.17 8.88
C ALA A 82 -11.33 14.28 9.79
N LEU A 83 -11.30 15.09 10.86
CA LEU A 83 -12.51 15.41 11.64
C LEU A 83 -13.42 16.37 10.86
N ASN A 84 -12.87 17.31 10.09
CA ASN A 84 -13.67 18.20 9.24
C ASN A 84 -14.37 17.45 8.10
N MET A 85 -13.68 16.47 7.50
CA MET A 85 -14.22 15.58 6.46
C MET A 85 -14.54 14.18 7.01
N TYR A 86 -15.23 14.12 8.15
CA TYR A 86 -15.48 12.88 8.90
C TYR A 86 -16.17 11.80 8.05
N ASN A 87 -17.21 12.14 7.30
CA ASN A 87 -17.94 11.17 6.48
C ASN A 87 -17.05 10.51 5.41
N PHE A 88 -16.18 11.29 4.77
CA PHE A 88 -15.26 10.79 3.74
C PHE A 88 -14.16 9.92 4.34
N SER A 89 -13.55 10.38 5.44
CA SER A 89 -12.54 9.61 6.18
C SER A 89 -13.12 8.29 6.72
N TYR A 90 -14.33 8.32 7.27
CA TYR A 90 -15.03 7.15 7.78
C TYR A 90 -15.39 6.16 6.65
N PHE A 91 -15.85 6.64 5.50
CA PHE A 91 -16.12 5.79 4.33
C PHE A 91 -14.86 5.09 3.82
N LEU A 92 -13.75 5.83 3.67
CA LEU A 92 -12.48 5.25 3.24
C LEU A 92 -11.89 4.29 4.29
N GLY A 93 -11.94 4.66 5.57
CA GLY A 93 -11.41 3.86 6.68
C GLY A 93 -12.21 2.60 6.97
N SER A 94 -13.53 2.61 6.74
CA SER A 94 -14.40 1.42 6.85
C SER A 94 -14.33 0.47 5.65
N MET A 95 -13.34 0.67 4.76
CA MET A 95 -13.21 -0.08 3.50
C MET A 95 -14.51 -0.06 2.69
N TRP A 96 -15.07 1.13 2.50
CA TRP A 96 -16.30 1.35 1.73
C TRP A 96 -17.49 0.50 2.23
N PHE A 97 -17.58 0.27 3.54
CA PHE A 97 -18.59 -0.60 4.16
C PHE A 97 -18.59 -2.06 3.67
N MET A 98 -17.54 -2.51 3.00
CA MET A 98 -17.44 -3.88 2.48
C MET A 98 -17.66 -4.96 3.55
N PRO A 99 -17.15 -4.83 4.79
CA PRO A 99 -17.41 -5.80 5.85
C PRO A 99 -18.90 -5.92 6.24
N TYR A 100 -19.65 -4.81 6.20
CA TYR A 100 -21.09 -4.82 6.49
C TYR A 100 -21.86 -5.51 5.37
N ILE A 101 -21.49 -5.26 4.11
CA ILE A 101 -22.10 -5.89 2.94
C ILE A 101 -21.83 -7.40 2.94
N SER A 102 -20.59 -7.82 3.24
CA SER A 102 -20.20 -9.24 3.21
C SER A 102 -20.79 -10.06 4.37
N THR A 103 -21.01 -9.45 5.53
CA THR A 103 -21.54 -10.15 6.72
C THR A 103 -23.07 -10.07 6.81
N TYR A 104 -23.68 -8.89 6.67
CA TYR A 104 -25.13 -8.74 6.81
C TYR A 104 -25.89 -9.05 5.51
N GLY A 105 -25.30 -8.83 4.34
CA GLY A 105 -25.94 -9.11 3.06
C GLY A 105 -26.13 -10.61 2.79
N PHE A 106 -25.23 -11.45 3.30
CA PHE A 106 -25.29 -12.91 3.15
C PHE A 106 -25.99 -13.63 4.32
N ASN A 107 -25.98 -13.06 5.53
CA ASN A 107 -26.48 -13.74 6.73
C ASN A 107 -27.97 -13.50 7.04
N ASN A 108 -28.64 -12.62 6.29
CA ASN A 108 -30.09 -12.41 6.37
C ASN A 108 -30.87 -13.22 5.30
N HIS A 109 -30.20 -14.16 4.63
CA HIS A 109 -30.82 -15.21 3.81
C HIS A 109 -30.44 -16.59 4.32
#